data_AF-A0A9D5TLV4-F1
#
_entry.id   AF-A0A9D5TLV4-F1
#
_cell.length_a   1.000
_cell.length_b   1.000
_cell.length_c   1.000
_cell.angle_alpha   90.00
_cell.angle_beta   90.00
_cell.angle_gamma   90.00
#
_symmetry.space_group_name_H-M   'P 1'
#
loop_
_entity.id
_entity.type
_entity.pdbx_description
1 polymer ?
#
loop_
_entity_poly.entity_id
_entity_poly.type
_entity_poly.pdbx_seq_one_letter_code
_entity_poly.pdbx_strand_id
1 'polypeptide(L)' 'MKSKIELVRSAIDLTKVGEALNKAKINLKTLIENGYDYESQEVKDALNECMHLSAQWTMLEEYHLALKSKIAKK' A
#
# COMPACT_ATOMS: atom_id res chain seq x y z
N MET A 1 14.37 -17.44 15.30
CA MET A 1 13.68 -16.36 16.05
C MET A 1 13.67 -15.04 15.28
N LYS A 2 14.83 -14.52 14.81
CA LYS A 2 14.93 -13.27 14.02
C LYS A 2 14.02 -13.24 12.77
N SER A 3 14.01 -14.28 11.94
CA SER A 3 13.17 -14.31 10.72
C SER A 3 11.67 -14.28 10.98
N LYS A 4 11.20 -14.86 12.10
CA LYS A 4 9.78 -14.78 12.49
C LYS A 4 9.39 -13.35 12.91
N ILE A 5 10.30 -12.63 13.58
CA ILE A 5 10.10 -11.22 13.96
C ILE A 5 10.04 -10.34 12.70
N GLU A 6 10.92 -10.57 11.72
CA GLU A 6 10.90 -9.85 10.44
C GLU A 6 9.61 -10.12 9.65
N LEU A 7 9.09 -11.36 9.68
CA LEU A 7 7.81 -11.69 9.07
C LEU A 7 6.65 -10.94 9.72
N VAL A 8 6.61 -10.88 11.05
CA VAL A 8 5.58 -10.12 11.77
C VAL A 8 5.68 -8.62 11.49
N ARG A 9 6.89 -8.05 11.47
CA ARG A 9 7.10 -6.63 11.14
C ARG A 9 6.63 -6.30 9.73
N SER A 10 7.02 -7.09 8.73
CA SER A 10 6.56 -6.88 7.35
C SER A 10 5.03 -7.01 7.22
N ALA A 11 4.37 -7.89 7.98
CA ALA A 11 2.92 -7.95 8.02
C ALA A 11 2.28 -6.69 8.62
N ILE A 12 2.85 -6.15 9.70
CA ILE A 12 2.39 -4.89 10.30
C ILE A 12 2.54 -3.74 9.31
N ASP A 13 3.68 -3.65 8.63
CA ASP A 13 3.94 -2.61 7.65
C ASP A 13 2.98 -2.75 6.43
N LEU A 14 2.66 -3.97 5.99
CA LEU A 14 1.66 -4.23 4.95
C LEU A 14 0.28 -3.72 5.36
N THR A 15 -0.14 -3.97 6.60
CA THR A 15 -1.42 -3.48 7.13
C THR A 15 -1.45 -1.95 7.09
N LYS A 16 -0.40 -1.28 7.58
CA LYS A 16 -0.34 0.20 7.59
C LYS A 16 -0.39 0.79 6.18
N VAL A 17 0.38 0.26 5.25
CA VAL A 17 0.37 0.74 3.85
C VAL A 17 -0.98 0.44 3.20
N GLY A 18 -1.59 -0.71 3.50
CA GLY A 18 -2.93 -1.08 3.01
C GLY A 18 -4.02 -0.12 3.50
N GLU A 19 -3.99 0.24 4.79
CA GLU A 19 -4.91 1.23 5.37
C GLU A 19 -4.73 2.62 4.73
N ALA A 20 -3.48 3.06 4.57
CA ALA A 20 -3.16 4.33 3.90
C ALA A 20 -3.64 4.33 2.44
N LEU A 21 -3.39 3.25 1.70
CA LEU A 21 -3.84 3.10 0.32
C LEU A 21 -5.38 3.13 0.22
N ASN A 22 -6.07 2.47 1.14
CA ASN A 22 -7.53 2.50 1.16
C ASN A 22 -8.06 3.92 1.41
N LYS A 23 -7.43 4.66 2.35
CA LYS A 23 -7.78 6.06 2.60
C LYS A 23 -7.51 6.95 1.37
N ALA A 24 -6.38 6.78 0.69
CA ALA A 24 -6.07 7.52 -0.54
C ALA A 24 -7.08 7.24 -1.66
N LYS A 25 -7.49 5.96 -1.84
CA LYS A 25 -8.53 5.58 -2.81
C LYS A 25 -9.88 6.19 -2.49
N ILE A 26 -10.27 6.23 -1.22
CA ILE A 26 -11.50 6.90 -0.78
C ILE A 26 -11.43 8.39 -1.08
N ASN A 27 -10.29 9.04 -0.79
CA ASN A 27 -10.10 10.46 -1.08
C ASN A 27 -10.23 10.77 -2.57
N LEU A 28 -9.53 10.01 -3.43
CA LEU A 28 -9.64 10.15 -4.88
C LEU A 28 -11.08 9.95 -5.38
N LYS A 29 -11.76 8.92 -4.87
CA LYS A 29 -13.17 8.66 -5.19
C LYS A 29 -14.05 9.84 -4.79
N THR A 30 -13.88 10.39 -3.59
CA THR A 30 -14.65 11.55 -3.11
C THR A 30 -14.41 12.79 -3.97
N LEU A 31 -13.18 13.06 -4.42
CA LEU A 31 -12.91 14.18 -5.34
C LEU A 31 -13.69 14.02 -6.65
N ILE A 32 -13.68 12.82 -7.24
CA ILE A 32 -14.42 12.52 -8.47
C ILE A 32 -15.93 12.66 -8.25
N GLU A 33 -16.45 12.10 -7.16
CA GLU A 33 -17.89 12.17 -6.82
C GLU A 33 -18.37 13.60 -6.53
N ASN A 34 -17.48 14.47 -6.05
CA ASN A 34 -17.75 15.89 -5.85
C ASN A 34 -17.65 16.71 -7.15
N GLY A 35 -17.35 16.08 -8.29
CA GLY A 35 -17.30 16.73 -9.60
C GLY A 35 -16.03 17.54 -9.86
N TYR A 36 -14.93 17.24 -9.16
CA TYR A 36 -13.63 17.83 -9.50
C TYR A 36 -13.22 17.39 -10.91
N ASP A 37 -12.61 18.30 -11.67
CA ASP A 37 -12.06 17.99 -12.98
C ASP A 37 -10.97 16.92 -12.85
N TYR A 38 -10.97 15.93 -13.72
CA TYR A 38 -9.93 14.89 -13.79
C TYR A 38 -8.53 15.48 -14.03
N GLU A 39 -8.46 16.62 -14.72
CA GLU A 39 -7.22 17.32 -15.00
C GLU A 39 -6.79 18.27 -13.88
N SER A 40 -7.62 18.42 -12.83
CA SER A 40 -7.29 19.24 -11.66
C SER A 40 -6.07 18.69 -10.93
N GLN A 41 -5.33 19.59 -10.29
CA GLN A 41 -4.12 19.21 -9.56
C GLN A 41 -4.47 18.30 -8.38
N GLU A 42 -5.60 18.55 -7.72
CA GLU A 42 -6.11 17.78 -6.58
C GLU A 42 -6.36 16.31 -6.94
N VAL A 43 -7.01 16.05 -8.10
CA VAL A 43 -7.26 14.69 -8.57
C VAL A 43 -5.94 14.01 -8.98
N LYS A 44 -5.04 14.74 -9.65
CA LYS A 44 -3.71 14.22 -10.03
C LYS A 44 -2.87 13.86 -8.81
N ASP A 45 -2.87 14.69 -7.78
CA ASP A 45 -2.14 14.44 -6.53
C ASP A 45 -2.70 13.24 -5.78
N ALA A 46 -4.03 13.13 -5.67
CA ALA A 46 -4.68 11.98 -5.04
C ALA A 46 -4.43 10.66 -5.83
N LEU A 47 -4.41 10.73 -7.17
CA LEU A 47 -4.05 9.58 -8.01
C LEU A 47 -2.59 9.19 -7.83
N ASN A 48 -1.67 10.15 -7.82
CA ASN A 48 -0.25 9.91 -7.61
C ASN A 48 0.00 9.29 -6.23
N GLU A 49 -0.69 9.74 -5.19
CA GLU A 49 -0.64 9.14 -3.85
C GLU A 49 -1.10 7.67 -3.88
N CYS A 50 -2.22 7.37 -4.55
CA CYS A 50 -2.70 6.00 -4.73
C CYS A 50 -1.66 5.12 -5.45
N MET A 51 -1.07 5.61 -6.54
CA MET A 51 -0.06 4.88 -7.31
C MET A 51 1.20 4.63 -6.48
N HIS A 52 1.66 5.64 -5.75
CA HIS A 52 2.83 5.53 -4.89
C HIS A 52 2.64 4.49 -3.78
N LEU A 53 1.51 4.56 -3.06
CA LEU A 53 1.17 3.59 -2.01
C LEU A 53 0.96 2.17 -2.56
N SER A 54 0.38 2.05 -3.76
CA SER A 54 0.22 0.75 -4.43
C SER A 54 1.57 0.13 -4.79
N ALA A 55 2.53 0.93 -5.26
CA ALA A 55 3.87 0.46 -5.56
C ALA A 55 4.61 0.02 -4.28
N GLN A 56 4.52 0.81 -3.20
CA GLN A 56 5.08 0.44 -1.91
C GLN A 56 4.48 -0.87 -1.37
N TRP A 57 3.16 -1.03 -1.45
CA TRP A 57 2.48 -2.23 -1.01
C TRP A 57 2.97 -3.47 -1.77
N THR A 58 3.08 -3.36 -3.10
CA THR A 58 3.56 -4.46 -3.96
C THR A 58 4.97 -4.90 -3.59
N MET A 59 5.90 -3.95 -3.45
CA MET A 59 7.29 -4.27 -3.05
C MET A 59 7.36 -4.95 -1.67
N LEU A 60 6.54 -4.49 -0.73
CA LEU A 60 6.51 -5.04 0.61
C LEU A 60 5.84 -6.42 0.65
N GLU A 61 4.84 -6.67 -0.20
CA GLU A 61 4.19 -7.97 -0.36
C GLU A 61 5.19 -9.00 -0.90
N GLU A 62 5.93 -8.66 -1.96
CA GLU A 62 6.98 -9.50 -2.51
C GLU A 62 8.03 -9.86 -1.44
N TYR A 63 8.46 -8.87 -0.65
CA TYR A 63 9.38 -9.08 0.46
C TYR A 63 8.79 -10.02 1.53
N HIS A 64 7.54 -9.80 1.94
CA HIS A 64 6.84 -10.64 2.92
C HIS A 64 6.71 -12.09 2.44
N LEU A 65 6.32 -12.30 1.17
CA LEU A 65 6.22 -13.63 0.56
C LEU A 65 7.58 -14.33 0.51
N ALA A 66 8.66 -13.60 0.20
CA ALA A 66 10.01 -14.14 0.23
C ALA A 66 10.43 -14.57 1.65
N LEU A 67 10.10 -13.78 2.69
CA LEU A 67 10.32 -14.16 4.09
C LEU A 67 9.54 -15.42 4.47
N LYS A 68 8.26 -15.50 4.09
CA LYS A 68 7.40 -16.67 4.35
C LYS A 68 7.98 -17.93 3.71
N SER A 69 8.43 -17.85 2.45
CA SER A 69 9.07 -18.96 1.74
C SER A 69 10.36 -19.43 2.42
N LYS A 70 11.22 -18.50 2.87
CA LYS A 70 12.46 -18.82 3.59
C LYS A 70 12.21 -19.54 4.92
N ILE A 71 11.13 -19.19 5.63
CA ILE A 71 10.76 -19.82 6.90
C ILE A 71 10.16 -21.21 6.67
N ALA A 72 9.33 -21.39 5.64
CA ALA A 72 8.70 -22.67 5.33
C ALA A 72 9.68 -23.76 4.85
N LYS A 73 10.84 -23.36 4.33
CA LYS A 73 11.91 -24.29 3.87
C LYS A 73 12.90 -24.70 4.97
N LYS A 74 12.70 -24.27 6.21
CA LYS A 74 13.52 -24.61 7.39
C LYS A 74 12.75 -25.52 8.33
#